data_AF-A0A1G4FMN5-F1
#
_entry.id   AF-A0A1G4FMN5-F1
#
_cell.length_a   1.000
_cell.length_b   1.000
_cell.length_c   1.000
_cell.angle_alpha   90.00
_cell.angle_beta   90.00
_cell.angle_gamma   90.00
#
_symmetry.space_group_name_H-M   'P 1'
#
loop_
_entity.id
_entity.type
_entity.pdbx_description
1 polymer ?
#
loop_
_entity_poly.entity_id
_entity_poly.type
_entity_poly.pdbx_seq_one_letter_code
_entity_poly.pdbx_strand_id
1 'polypeptide(L)'
;MIREFIKSFFLIFMAEMGDKTQIMAMSFATQYSLLEVLGGVFIGVILNHGIAILLGKYFSTIVPEEIVQISAGFIFIVFGIMTLMDEKKEKQKKEKTFGPILTVALAFFVGEFGDKTQLSAMALSAEGNHPIFVLMGTVSGMMATSSLGIFVGRKIGEKMPDISIKIMSSFIFLMFGLFKIWDITPNVLMSWETTYLFSAISILIYLLFLIRQYKRMKSGQKSEMKEVASKLYLEVLNAKKAVDDICLGEEGCSDACRKEKCLIWSTQRVLQEAVDKGVYFKEKDISPIYDLKKYDLDKVVKALSLIIKDYKKYGVEKDKNFVINRTRENLEMVLFNKYISFNGNIDSYLYNVKAENENVYRKIRENMKDAS
;
A
#
# COMPACT_ATOMS: atom_id res chain seq x y z
N MET A 1 -27.53 -6.77 -27.31
CA MET A 1 -26.20 -6.14 -27.54
C MET A 1 -25.96 -4.90 -26.67
N ILE A 2 -26.50 -3.71 -26.98
CA ILE A 2 -26.20 -2.45 -26.24
C ILE A 2 -26.59 -2.53 -24.75
N ARG A 3 -27.75 -3.11 -24.43
CA ARG A 3 -28.21 -3.27 -23.03
C ARG A 3 -27.23 -4.09 -22.19
N GLU A 4 -26.66 -5.14 -22.76
CA GLU A 4 -25.72 -6.04 -22.07
C GLU A 4 -24.38 -5.34 -21.82
N PHE A 5 -23.88 -4.59 -22.81
CA PHE A 5 -22.69 -3.75 -22.66
C PHE A 5 -22.85 -2.72 -21.55
N ILE A 6 -23.96 -1.95 -21.55
CA ILE A 6 -24.19 -0.90 -20.55
C ILE A 6 -24.35 -1.52 -19.15
N LYS A 7 -25.10 -2.62 -19.04
CA LYS A 7 -25.29 -3.33 -17.76
C LYS A 7 -23.96 -3.85 -17.20
N SER A 8 -23.14 -4.50 -18.03
CA SER A 8 -21.86 -5.06 -17.59
C SER A 8 -20.83 -3.96 -17.29
N PHE A 9 -20.81 -2.89 -18.09
CA PHE A 9 -19.98 -1.71 -17.84
C PHE A 9 -20.26 -1.11 -16.47
N PHE A 10 -21.50 -0.71 -16.21
CA PHE A 10 -21.83 -0.04 -14.94
C PHE A 10 -21.71 -0.97 -13.75
N LEU A 11 -22.03 -2.26 -13.89
CA LEU A 11 -21.86 -3.22 -12.81
C LEU A 11 -20.39 -3.33 -12.40
N ILE A 12 -19.48 -3.59 -13.36
CA ILE A 12 -18.05 -3.72 -13.07
C ILE A 12 -17.48 -2.38 -12.60
N PHE A 13 -17.89 -1.28 -13.23
CA PHE A 13 -17.42 0.04 -12.85
C PHE A 13 -17.74 0.37 -11.38
N MET A 14 -18.96 0.08 -10.93
CA MET A 14 -19.37 0.33 -9.54
C MET A 14 -18.77 -0.69 -8.58
N ALA A 15 -18.66 -1.95 -9.00
CA ALA A 15 -18.06 -3.04 -8.21
C ALA A 15 -16.59 -2.78 -7.86
N GLU A 16 -15.84 -2.26 -8.83
CA GLU A 16 -14.38 -2.04 -8.75
C GLU A 16 -14.01 -0.65 -8.24
N MET A 17 -14.99 0.21 -7.98
CA MET A 17 -14.71 1.56 -7.51
C MET A 17 -14.03 1.52 -6.12
N GLY A 18 -12.77 1.94 -6.06
CA GLY A 18 -11.89 1.95 -4.90
C GLY A 18 -11.50 0.59 -4.34
N ASP A 19 -11.43 -0.42 -5.21
CA ASP A 19 -10.95 -1.75 -4.84
C ASP A 19 -9.41 -1.85 -4.78
N LYS A 20 -8.91 -2.96 -4.23
CA LYS A 20 -7.49 -3.34 -4.13
C LYS A 20 -6.75 -3.23 -5.46
N THR A 21 -7.39 -3.56 -6.57
CA THR A 21 -6.75 -3.52 -7.89
C THR A 21 -6.66 -2.11 -8.45
N GLN A 22 -7.51 -1.17 -8.02
CA GLN A 22 -7.25 0.25 -8.27
C GLN A 22 -6.00 0.76 -7.54
N ILE A 23 -5.81 0.35 -6.27
CA ILE A 23 -4.61 0.69 -5.48
C ILE A 23 -3.36 0.10 -6.13
N MET A 24 -3.47 -1.11 -6.65
CA MET A 24 -2.43 -1.78 -7.40
C MET A 24 -2.08 -1.05 -8.71
N ALA A 25 -3.07 -0.64 -9.51
CA ALA A 25 -2.85 0.19 -10.70
C ALA A 25 -2.19 1.53 -10.36
N MET A 26 -2.64 2.20 -9.29
CA MET A 26 -2.01 3.42 -8.78
C MET A 26 -0.54 3.18 -8.41
N SER A 27 -0.24 2.07 -7.70
CA SER A 27 1.13 1.72 -7.31
C SER A 27 2.03 1.40 -8.50
N PHE A 28 1.50 0.80 -9.58
CA PHE A 28 2.28 0.58 -10.79
C PHE A 28 2.51 1.88 -11.57
N ALA A 29 1.56 2.81 -11.53
CA ALA A 29 1.68 4.12 -12.17
C ALA A 29 2.73 5.04 -11.51
N THR A 30 3.26 4.68 -10.33
CA THR A 30 4.43 5.36 -9.73
C THR A 30 5.76 4.80 -10.24
N GLN A 31 5.76 3.62 -10.88
CA GLN A 31 6.97 2.90 -11.31
C GLN A 31 7.08 2.80 -12.84
N TYR A 32 5.96 2.81 -13.55
CA TYR A 32 5.86 2.64 -14.99
C TYR A 32 5.00 3.74 -15.63
N SER A 33 5.13 3.94 -16.94
CA SER A 33 4.32 4.93 -17.67
C SER A 33 2.85 4.54 -17.71
N LEU A 34 1.95 5.53 -17.82
CA LEU A 34 0.50 5.31 -17.85
C LEU A 34 0.08 4.31 -18.93
N LEU A 35 0.71 4.34 -20.11
CA LEU A 35 0.39 3.43 -21.21
C LEU A 35 0.85 2.00 -20.92
N GLU A 36 1.99 1.81 -20.26
CA GLU A 36 2.46 0.48 -19.86
C GLU A 36 1.56 -0.13 -18.79
N VAL A 37 1.12 0.67 -17.82
CA VAL A 37 0.20 0.22 -16.77
C VAL A 37 -1.16 -0.12 -17.35
N LEU A 38 -1.78 0.80 -18.09
CA LEU A 38 -3.09 0.55 -18.70
C LEU A 38 -3.05 -0.59 -19.73
N GLY A 39 -1.97 -0.74 -20.48
CA GLY A 39 -1.77 -1.87 -21.38
C GLY A 39 -1.69 -3.21 -20.63
N GLY A 40 -0.99 -3.24 -19.49
CA GLY A 40 -0.96 -4.42 -18.64
C GLY A 40 -2.31 -4.75 -18.01
N VAL A 41 -3.00 -3.75 -17.45
CA VAL A 41 -4.36 -3.89 -16.90
C VAL A 41 -5.29 -4.47 -17.96
N PHE A 42 -5.30 -3.89 -19.16
CA PHE A 42 -6.14 -4.34 -20.26
C PHE A 42 -5.93 -5.82 -20.59
N ILE A 43 -4.67 -6.25 -20.73
CA ILE A 43 -4.34 -7.65 -21.03
C ILE A 43 -4.77 -8.57 -19.88
N GLY A 44 -4.46 -8.22 -18.63
CA GLY A 44 -4.83 -9.01 -17.46
C GLY A 44 -6.34 -9.18 -17.33
N VAL A 45 -7.09 -8.10 -17.51
CA VAL A 45 -8.57 -8.08 -17.42
C VAL A 45 -9.21 -8.86 -18.57
N ILE A 46 -8.73 -8.70 -19.81
CA ILE A 46 -9.22 -9.49 -20.94
C ILE A 46 -9.05 -10.98 -20.70
N LEU A 47 -7.88 -11.40 -20.20
CA LEU A 47 -7.64 -12.81 -19.90
C LEU A 47 -8.57 -13.28 -18.78
N ASN A 48 -8.71 -12.51 -17.71
CA ASN A 48 -9.50 -12.91 -16.56
C ASN A 48 -11.00 -12.97 -16.85
N HIS A 49 -11.57 -11.90 -17.42
CA HIS A 49 -12.98 -11.84 -17.80
C HIS A 49 -13.28 -12.69 -19.02
N GLY A 50 -12.33 -12.87 -19.94
CA GLY A 50 -12.45 -13.78 -21.06
C GLY A 50 -12.70 -15.22 -20.59
N ILE A 51 -11.91 -15.70 -19.62
CA ILE A 51 -12.13 -17.02 -19.00
C ILE A 51 -13.50 -17.07 -18.33
N ALA A 52 -13.87 -16.05 -17.56
CA ALA A 52 -15.15 -15.99 -16.86
C ALA A 52 -16.35 -16.12 -17.82
N ILE A 53 -16.29 -15.41 -18.95
CA ILE A 53 -17.37 -15.36 -19.93
C ILE A 53 -17.44 -16.66 -20.73
N LEU A 54 -16.30 -17.25 -21.07
CA LEU A 54 -16.26 -18.59 -21.67
C LEU A 54 -16.91 -19.64 -20.75
N LEU A 55 -16.57 -19.61 -19.46
CA LEU A 55 -17.18 -20.48 -18.45
C LEU A 55 -18.68 -20.20 -18.29
N GLY A 56 -19.09 -18.94 -18.18
CA GLY A 56 -20.49 -18.55 -18.03
C GLY A 56 -21.36 -19.02 -19.20
N LYS A 57 -20.89 -18.82 -20.43
CA LYS A 57 -21.54 -19.34 -21.64
C LYS A 57 -21.61 -20.88 -21.65
N TYR A 58 -20.59 -21.55 -21.16
CA TYR A 58 -20.61 -23.01 -21.06
C TYR A 58 -21.67 -23.47 -20.05
N PHE A 59 -21.71 -22.87 -18.85
CA PHE A 59 -22.70 -23.20 -17.83
C PHE A 59 -24.14 -22.91 -18.24
N SER A 60 -24.41 -21.88 -19.05
CA SER A 60 -25.78 -21.59 -19.52
C SER A 60 -26.36 -22.68 -20.44
N THR A 61 -25.52 -23.56 -20.99
CA THR A 61 -25.99 -24.69 -21.80
C THR A 61 -26.33 -25.94 -20.99
N ILE A 62 -25.89 -26.00 -19.72
CA ILE A 62 -26.00 -27.17 -18.85
C ILE A 62 -26.93 -26.89 -17.66
N VAL A 63 -27.00 -25.65 -17.21
CA VAL A 63 -27.68 -25.24 -15.98
C VAL A 63 -28.96 -24.45 -16.32
N PRO A 64 -30.14 -24.83 -15.79
CA PRO A 64 -31.37 -24.07 -15.94
C PRO A 64 -31.23 -22.61 -15.55
N GLU A 65 -31.85 -21.71 -16.31
CA GLU A 65 -31.74 -20.26 -16.15
C GLU A 65 -32.11 -19.79 -14.73
N GLU A 66 -33.15 -20.37 -14.13
CA GLU A 66 -33.60 -20.10 -12.76
C GLU A 66 -32.50 -20.38 -11.73
N ILE A 67 -31.75 -21.47 -11.90
CA ILE A 67 -30.65 -21.85 -11.01
C ILE A 67 -29.48 -20.88 -11.17
N VAL A 68 -29.18 -20.45 -12.40
CA VAL A 68 -28.13 -19.46 -12.69
C VAL A 68 -28.46 -18.11 -12.03
N GLN A 69 -29.70 -17.65 -12.14
CA GLN A 69 -30.10 -16.36 -11.60
C GLN A 69 -30.15 -16.37 -10.05
N ILE A 70 -30.62 -17.46 -9.42
CA ILE A 70 -30.62 -17.63 -7.96
C ILE A 70 -29.19 -17.68 -7.42
N SER A 71 -28.33 -18.47 -8.07
CA SER A 71 -26.92 -18.59 -7.66
C SER A 71 -26.18 -17.26 -7.84
N ALA A 72 -26.45 -16.49 -8.89
CA ALA A 72 -25.91 -15.14 -9.06
C ALA A 72 -26.36 -14.19 -7.92
N GLY A 73 -27.63 -14.21 -7.52
CA GLY A 73 -28.14 -13.43 -6.39
C GLY A 73 -27.45 -13.79 -5.07
N PHE A 74 -27.29 -15.09 -4.80
CA PHE A 74 -26.58 -15.57 -3.61
C PHE A 74 -25.10 -15.17 -3.61
N ILE A 75 -24.42 -15.29 -4.75
CA ILE A 75 -23.04 -14.87 -4.96
C ILE A 75 -22.88 -13.37 -4.67
N PHE A 76 -23.79 -12.51 -5.13
CA PHE A 76 -23.76 -11.07 -4.84
C PHE A 76 -23.92 -10.75 -3.35
N ILE A 77 -24.79 -11.47 -2.63
CA ILE A 77 -24.95 -11.30 -1.18
C ILE A 77 -23.69 -11.75 -0.43
N VAL A 78 -23.14 -12.91 -0.79
CA VAL A 78 -21.88 -13.41 -0.23
C VAL A 78 -20.76 -12.40 -0.47
N PHE A 79 -20.69 -11.78 -1.66
CA PHE A 79 -19.69 -10.75 -1.95
C PHE A 79 -19.92 -9.43 -1.22
N GLY A 80 -21.17 -8.99 -1.06
CA GLY A 80 -21.50 -7.84 -0.22
C GLY A 80 -20.99 -8.03 1.21
N ILE A 81 -21.07 -9.25 1.74
CA ILE A 81 -20.57 -9.63 3.07
C ILE A 81 -19.04 -9.79 3.07
N MET A 82 -18.45 -10.48 2.09
CA MET A 82 -16.99 -10.68 1.99
C MET A 82 -16.24 -9.35 1.82
N THR A 83 -16.76 -8.42 1.02
CA THR A 83 -16.17 -7.08 0.82
C THR A 83 -16.08 -6.29 2.13
N LEU A 84 -16.99 -6.55 3.09
CA LEU A 84 -16.94 -5.97 4.44
C LEU A 84 -15.94 -6.68 5.37
N MET A 85 -15.59 -7.93 5.07
CA MET A 85 -14.69 -8.76 5.88
C MET A 85 -13.24 -8.74 5.39
N ASP A 86 -12.99 -8.31 4.15
CA ASP A 86 -11.66 -8.39 3.55
C ASP A 86 -10.72 -7.32 4.13
N GLU A 87 -9.67 -7.77 4.80
CA GLU A 87 -8.67 -6.94 5.50
C GLU A 87 -7.25 -7.11 4.92
N LYS A 88 -7.08 -7.87 3.82
CA LYS A 88 -5.72 -8.16 3.34
C LYS A 88 -5.19 -7.06 2.42
N LYS A 89 -4.16 -6.35 2.91
CA LYS A 89 -3.21 -5.64 2.05
C LYS A 89 -2.23 -6.66 1.48
N GLU A 90 -2.32 -6.94 0.19
CA GLU A 90 -1.34 -7.80 -0.48
C GLU A 90 0.03 -7.10 -0.52
N LYS A 91 1.05 -7.72 0.08
CA LYS A 91 2.45 -7.32 -0.08
C LYS A 91 3.01 -7.98 -1.32
N GLN A 92 3.33 -7.20 -2.35
CA GLN A 92 4.01 -7.71 -3.53
C GLN A 92 5.45 -8.12 -3.22
N LYS A 93 5.83 -9.32 -3.67
CA LYS A 93 7.18 -9.88 -3.59
C LYS A 93 7.99 -9.41 -4.81
N LYS A 94 9.19 -8.88 -4.59
CA LYS A 94 10.18 -8.66 -5.66
C LYS A 94 10.75 -10.01 -6.11
N GLU A 95 10.57 -10.37 -7.39
CA GLU A 95 11.62 -10.88 -8.30
C GLU A 95 11.09 -11.46 -9.65
N LYS A 96 11.45 -10.79 -10.76
CA LYS A 96 12.14 -11.28 -12.00
C LYS A 96 11.91 -10.27 -13.14
N THR A 97 12.88 -10.20 -14.05
CA THR A 97 13.04 -9.23 -15.16
C THR A 97 11.98 -9.41 -16.27
N PHE A 98 10.70 -9.16 -15.99
CA PHE A 98 9.66 -9.02 -17.01
C PHE A 98 9.47 -7.55 -17.39
N GLY A 99 9.08 -7.30 -18.65
CA GLY A 99 8.74 -5.95 -19.10
C GLY A 99 7.53 -5.38 -18.36
N PRO A 100 7.41 -4.04 -18.21
CA PRO A 100 6.37 -3.37 -17.41
C PRO A 100 4.95 -3.87 -17.67
N ILE A 101 4.55 -4.00 -18.94
CA ILE A 101 3.21 -4.45 -19.35
C ILE A 101 2.91 -5.86 -18.84
N LEU A 102 3.87 -6.79 -18.99
CA LEU A 102 3.67 -8.18 -18.61
C LEU A 102 3.61 -8.34 -17.08
N THR A 103 4.44 -7.58 -16.36
CA THR A 103 4.40 -7.54 -14.89
C THR A 103 3.03 -7.08 -14.39
N VAL A 104 2.50 -5.98 -14.93
CA VAL A 104 1.19 -5.45 -14.55
C VAL A 104 0.08 -6.43 -14.96
N ALA A 105 0.14 -7.02 -16.17
CA ALA A 105 -0.85 -7.96 -16.66
C ALA A 105 -0.96 -9.23 -15.79
N LEU A 106 0.17 -9.86 -15.46
CA LEU A 106 0.20 -11.03 -14.59
C LEU A 106 -0.32 -10.71 -13.20
N ALA A 107 0.07 -9.56 -12.67
CA ALA A 107 -0.33 -9.16 -11.34
C ALA A 107 -1.84 -8.86 -11.29
N PHE A 108 -2.40 -8.17 -12.29
CA PHE A 108 -3.85 -7.98 -12.42
C PHE A 108 -4.59 -9.29 -12.62
N PHE A 109 -4.09 -10.16 -13.51
CA PHE A 109 -4.70 -11.46 -13.75
C PHE A 109 -4.79 -12.30 -12.47
N VAL A 110 -3.70 -12.38 -11.71
CA VAL A 110 -3.65 -13.14 -10.44
C VAL A 110 -4.49 -12.47 -9.35
N GLY A 111 -4.42 -11.15 -9.22
CA GLY A 111 -5.15 -10.40 -8.20
C GLY A 111 -6.67 -10.41 -8.37
N GLU A 112 -7.12 -10.53 -9.63
CA GLU A 112 -8.54 -10.61 -10.01
C GLU A 112 -9.03 -12.06 -10.17
N PHE A 113 -8.16 -13.06 -10.02
CA PHE A 113 -8.53 -14.46 -10.22
C PHE A 113 -9.41 -14.95 -9.07
N GLY A 114 -10.61 -15.42 -9.39
CA GLY A 114 -11.62 -15.85 -8.44
C GLY A 114 -12.36 -14.70 -7.75
N ASP A 115 -12.20 -13.46 -8.22
CA ASP A 115 -12.80 -12.29 -7.58
C ASP A 115 -14.28 -12.07 -7.97
N LYS A 116 -14.94 -11.17 -7.24
CA LYS A 116 -16.34 -10.77 -7.36
C LYS A 116 -16.71 -10.34 -8.77
N THR A 117 -15.83 -9.64 -9.45
CA THR A 117 -16.03 -9.18 -10.83
C THR A 117 -15.87 -10.28 -11.84
N GLN A 118 -14.98 -11.24 -11.60
CA GLN A 118 -14.87 -12.45 -12.42
C GLN A 118 -16.17 -13.28 -12.34
N LEU A 119 -16.67 -13.54 -11.13
CA LEU A 119 -17.94 -14.27 -10.97
C LEU A 119 -19.14 -13.47 -11.49
N SER A 120 -19.13 -12.14 -11.35
CA SER A 120 -20.18 -11.27 -11.93
C SER A 120 -20.17 -11.32 -13.46
N ALA A 121 -18.98 -11.28 -14.09
CA ALA A 121 -18.83 -11.40 -15.53
C ALA A 121 -19.32 -12.77 -16.04
N MET A 122 -19.00 -13.83 -15.30
CA MET A 122 -19.49 -15.18 -15.56
C MET A 122 -21.02 -15.27 -15.49
N ALA A 123 -21.64 -14.76 -14.41
CA ALA A 123 -23.09 -14.75 -14.25
C ALA A 123 -23.80 -13.93 -15.35
N LEU A 124 -23.27 -12.73 -15.66
CA LEU A 124 -23.80 -11.90 -16.73
C LEU A 124 -23.69 -12.56 -18.11
N SER A 125 -22.63 -13.33 -18.34
CA SER A 125 -22.48 -14.09 -19.59
C SER A 125 -23.39 -15.31 -19.64
N ALA A 126 -23.74 -15.91 -18.51
CA ALA A 126 -24.65 -17.04 -18.46
C ALA A 126 -26.10 -16.62 -18.71
N GLU A 127 -26.47 -15.38 -18.34
CA GLU A 127 -27.79 -14.79 -18.58
C GLU A 127 -27.90 -14.08 -19.94
N GLY A 128 -26.78 -13.59 -20.48
CA GLY A 128 -26.76 -12.74 -21.67
C GLY A 128 -26.79 -13.54 -22.97
N ASN A 129 -27.46 -13.00 -23.99
CA ASN A 129 -27.47 -13.59 -25.32
C ASN A 129 -26.24 -13.18 -26.15
N HIS A 130 -25.51 -12.13 -25.75
CA HIS A 130 -24.33 -11.64 -26.47
C HIS A 130 -23.07 -11.53 -25.58
N PRO A 131 -22.38 -12.66 -25.29
CA PRO A 131 -21.21 -12.73 -24.40
C PRO A 131 -20.06 -11.78 -24.76
N ILE A 132 -19.85 -11.48 -26.05
CA ILE A 132 -18.81 -10.56 -26.50
C ILE A 132 -19.10 -9.13 -26.04
N PHE A 133 -20.37 -8.71 -26.04
CA PHE A 133 -20.76 -7.38 -25.55
C PHE A 133 -20.69 -7.30 -24.02
N VAL A 134 -20.94 -8.41 -23.33
CA VAL A 134 -20.65 -8.52 -21.89
C VAL A 134 -19.15 -8.31 -21.65
N LEU A 135 -18.28 -9.00 -22.39
CA LEU A 135 -16.82 -8.86 -22.28
C LEU A 135 -16.38 -7.42 -22.51
N MET A 136 -16.81 -6.82 -23.62
CA MET A 136 -16.49 -5.43 -23.94
C MET A 136 -16.92 -4.49 -22.81
N GLY A 137 -18.14 -4.64 -22.27
CA GLY A 137 -18.60 -3.78 -21.19
C GLY A 137 -17.82 -4.00 -19.89
N THR A 138 -17.54 -5.25 -19.50
CA THR A 138 -16.75 -5.55 -18.29
C THR A 138 -15.32 -5.00 -18.38
N VAL A 139 -14.63 -5.20 -19.53
CA VAL A 139 -13.29 -4.69 -19.77
C VAL A 139 -13.29 -3.15 -19.78
N SER A 140 -14.25 -2.53 -20.46
CA SER A 140 -14.38 -1.07 -20.47
C SER A 140 -14.66 -0.49 -19.07
N GLY A 141 -15.49 -1.16 -18.27
CA GLY A 141 -15.79 -0.76 -16.89
C GLY A 141 -14.52 -0.77 -16.03
N MET A 142 -13.76 -1.87 -16.11
CA MET A 142 -12.51 -2.05 -15.38
C MET A 142 -11.38 -1.10 -15.83
N MET A 143 -11.32 -0.80 -17.13
CA MET A 143 -10.37 0.18 -17.66
C MET A 143 -10.73 1.60 -17.20
N ALA A 144 -12.03 1.94 -17.17
CA ALA A 144 -12.50 3.24 -16.73
C ALA A 144 -12.23 3.45 -15.23
N THR A 145 -12.50 2.46 -14.39
CA THR A 145 -12.21 2.51 -12.96
C THR A 145 -10.72 2.60 -12.68
N SER A 146 -9.89 1.79 -13.35
CA SER A 146 -8.43 1.82 -13.19
C SER A 146 -7.84 3.16 -13.65
N SER A 147 -8.32 3.71 -14.77
CA SER A 147 -7.89 5.02 -15.26
C SER A 147 -8.26 6.15 -14.30
N LEU A 148 -9.49 6.12 -13.77
CA LEU A 148 -9.94 7.07 -12.74
C LEU A 148 -9.11 6.93 -11.47
N GLY A 149 -8.86 5.70 -11.01
CA GLY A 149 -8.02 5.41 -9.85
C GLY A 149 -6.63 6.00 -10.01
N ILE A 150 -5.96 5.78 -11.15
CA ILE A 150 -4.64 6.35 -11.42
C ILE A 150 -4.69 7.89 -11.47
N PHE A 151 -5.68 8.49 -12.12
CA PHE A 151 -5.81 9.95 -12.23
C PHE A 151 -6.07 10.61 -10.86
N VAL A 152 -6.99 10.04 -10.09
CA VAL A 152 -7.33 10.49 -8.73
C VAL A 152 -6.15 10.27 -7.79
N GLY A 153 -5.50 9.11 -7.85
CA GLY A 153 -4.31 8.77 -7.06
C GLY A 153 -3.16 9.74 -7.31
N ARG A 154 -2.92 10.13 -8.56
CA ARG A 154 -1.93 11.14 -8.94
C ARG A 154 -2.22 12.53 -8.34
N LYS A 155 -3.49 12.86 -8.09
CA LYS A 155 -3.93 14.16 -7.58
C LYS A 155 -4.11 14.21 -6.06
N ILE A 156 -4.45 13.08 -5.41
CA ILE A 156 -4.84 13.02 -4.00
C ILE A 156 -3.69 12.60 -3.06
N GLY A 157 -2.68 11.87 -3.53
CA GLY A 157 -1.64 11.33 -2.63
C GLY A 157 -2.21 10.39 -1.55
N GLU A 158 -1.38 9.94 -0.59
CA GLU A 158 -1.64 8.87 0.40
C GLU A 158 -2.75 9.16 1.45
N LYS A 159 -3.94 9.61 1.06
CA LYS A 159 -5.07 9.86 1.98
C LYS A 159 -6.42 9.39 1.45
N MET A 160 -6.51 8.20 0.85
CA MET A 160 -7.82 7.59 0.61
C MET A 160 -8.24 6.74 1.83
N PRO A 161 -9.37 7.07 2.50
CA PRO A 161 -9.90 6.25 3.57
C PRO A 161 -10.55 5.00 2.99
N ASP A 162 -9.86 3.85 3.08
CA ASP A 162 -10.28 2.50 2.66
C ASP A 162 -11.71 2.10 3.11
N ILE A 163 -12.22 2.74 4.17
CA ILE A 163 -13.49 2.39 4.82
C ILE A 163 -14.71 2.92 4.06
N SER A 164 -14.66 4.14 3.53
CA SER A 164 -15.85 4.76 2.89
C SER A 164 -16.23 4.06 1.59
N ILE A 165 -15.22 3.58 0.87
CA ILE A 165 -15.40 2.92 -0.41
C ILE A 165 -15.95 1.50 -0.22
N LYS A 166 -15.43 0.76 0.76
CA LYS A 166 -15.93 -0.59 1.11
C LYS A 166 -17.40 -0.58 1.51
N ILE A 167 -17.83 0.45 2.26
CA ILE A 167 -19.24 0.61 2.65
C ILE A 167 -20.13 0.81 1.41
N MET A 168 -19.69 1.64 0.46
CA MET A 168 -20.46 1.92 -0.76
C MET A 168 -20.54 0.71 -1.69
N SER A 169 -19.41 0.01 -1.92
CA SER A 169 -19.35 -1.20 -2.75
C SER A 169 -20.21 -2.34 -2.17
N SER A 170 -20.10 -2.57 -0.84
CA SER A 170 -20.92 -3.58 -0.15
C SER A 170 -22.43 -3.29 -0.26
N PHE A 171 -22.84 -2.03 -0.08
CA PHE A 171 -24.23 -1.63 -0.21
C PHE A 171 -24.80 -1.95 -1.60
N ILE A 172 -24.02 -1.70 -2.65
CA ILE A 172 -24.41 -1.97 -4.04
C ILE A 172 -24.56 -3.47 -4.28
N PHE A 173 -23.60 -4.28 -3.83
CA PHE A 173 -23.67 -5.74 -3.98
C PHE A 173 -24.84 -6.36 -3.22
N LEU A 174 -25.08 -5.91 -1.98
CA LEU A 174 -26.25 -6.34 -1.21
C LEU A 174 -27.54 -5.93 -1.94
N MET A 175 -27.65 -4.69 -2.42
CA MET A 175 -28.83 -4.25 -3.18
C MET A 175 -29.10 -5.10 -4.42
N PHE A 176 -28.09 -5.34 -5.27
CA PHE A 176 -28.26 -6.15 -6.47
C PHE A 176 -28.57 -7.62 -6.16
N GLY A 177 -27.95 -8.19 -5.13
CA GLY A 177 -28.25 -9.56 -4.68
C GLY A 177 -29.68 -9.71 -4.20
N LEU A 178 -30.18 -8.74 -3.41
CA LEU A 178 -31.55 -8.70 -2.91
C LEU A 178 -32.57 -8.53 -4.04
N PHE A 179 -32.35 -7.57 -4.95
CA PHE A 179 -33.23 -7.35 -6.09
C PHE A 179 -33.32 -8.58 -6.98
N LYS A 180 -32.22 -9.30 -7.17
CA LYS A 180 -32.20 -10.48 -8.03
C LYS A 180 -32.96 -11.65 -7.41
N ILE A 181 -32.81 -11.89 -6.11
CA ILE A 181 -33.59 -12.90 -5.39
C ILE A 181 -35.07 -12.53 -5.40
N TRP A 182 -35.41 -11.25 -5.25
CA TRP A 182 -36.78 -10.75 -5.31
C TRP A 182 -37.46 -11.06 -6.65
N ASP A 183 -36.73 -10.90 -7.77
CA ASP A 183 -37.28 -11.07 -9.12
C ASP A 183 -37.60 -12.53 -9.48
N ILE A 184 -36.93 -13.49 -8.84
CA ILE A 184 -37.00 -14.94 -9.18
C ILE A 184 -37.91 -15.71 -8.23
N THR A 185 -38.18 -15.18 -7.03
CA THR A 185 -38.95 -15.90 -6.02
C THR A 185 -40.40 -16.04 -6.50
N PRO A 186 -40.93 -17.26 -6.70
CA PRO A 186 -42.32 -17.44 -7.11
C PRO A 186 -43.24 -16.87 -6.03
N ASN A 187 -44.36 -16.26 -6.44
CA ASN A 187 -45.36 -15.60 -5.57
C ASN A 187 -45.82 -16.44 -4.36
N VAL A 188 -45.58 -17.75 -4.36
CA VAL A 188 -45.94 -18.71 -3.30
C VAL A 188 -44.97 -18.69 -2.10
N LEU A 189 -43.69 -18.33 -2.30
CA LEU A 189 -42.70 -18.14 -1.22
C LEU A 189 -42.68 -16.71 -0.65
N MET A 190 -43.40 -15.79 -1.32
CA MET A 190 -43.46 -14.37 -1.04
C MET A 190 -44.63 -14.03 -0.09
N SER A 191 -44.73 -14.76 1.03
CA SER A 191 -45.60 -14.30 2.12
C SER A 191 -44.96 -13.07 2.77
N TRP A 192 -45.78 -12.14 3.26
CA TRP A 192 -45.31 -10.91 3.90
C TRP A 192 -44.36 -11.19 5.10
N GLU A 193 -44.44 -12.40 5.65
CA GLU A 193 -43.64 -12.92 6.75
C GLU A 193 -42.20 -13.25 6.31
N THR A 194 -41.98 -13.88 5.15
CA THR A 194 -40.64 -14.27 4.68
C THR A 194 -39.82 -13.05 4.26
N THR A 195 -40.47 -12.07 3.64
CA THR A 195 -39.83 -10.80 3.25
C THR A 195 -39.40 -9.97 4.47
N TYR A 196 -40.22 -9.93 5.52
CA TYR A 196 -39.87 -9.24 6.76
C TYR A 196 -38.72 -9.95 7.49
N LEU A 197 -38.72 -11.28 7.51
CA LEU A 197 -37.67 -12.07 8.15
C LEU A 197 -36.31 -11.85 7.46
N PHE A 198 -36.29 -11.85 6.13
CA PHE A 198 -35.05 -11.67 5.35
C PHE A 198 -34.45 -10.27 5.52
N SER A 199 -35.29 -9.23 5.44
CA SER A 199 -34.87 -7.84 5.66
C SER A 199 -34.41 -7.61 7.11
N ALA A 200 -35.09 -8.19 8.10
CA ALA A 200 -34.69 -8.14 9.50
C ALA A 200 -33.32 -8.80 9.74
N ILE A 201 -33.04 -9.94 9.11
CA ILE A 201 -31.74 -10.63 9.21
C ILE A 201 -30.63 -9.79 8.59
N SER A 202 -30.85 -9.20 7.41
CA SER A 202 -29.87 -8.33 6.76
C SER A 202 -29.58 -7.05 7.56
N ILE A 203 -30.61 -6.44 8.14
CA ILE A 203 -30.48 -5.29 9.03
C ILE A 203 -29.74 -5.67 10.33
N LEU A 204 -30.04 -6.84 10.90
CA LEU A 204 -29.36 -7.34 12.10
C LEU A 204 -27.87 -7.58 11.84
N ILE A 205 -27.52 -8.20 10.71
CA ILE A 205 -26.12 -8.40 10.29
C ILE A 205 -25.41 -7.06 10.13
N TYR A 206 -26.07 -6.09 9.48
CA TYR A 206 -25.54 -4.73 9.30
C TYR A 206 -25.32 -4.00 10.65
N LEU A 207 -26.28 -4.10 11.58
CA LEU A 207 -26.19 -3.49 12.91
C LEU A 207 -25.11 -4.16 13.78
N LEU A 208 -25.01 -5.49 13.79
CA LEU A 208 -23.95 -6.21 14.48
C LEU A 208 -22.56 -5.82 13.95
N PHE A 209 -22.46 -5.58 12.65
CA PHE A 209 -21.25 -5.09 12.01
C PHE A 209 -20.90 -3.66 12.41
N LEU A 210 -21.87 -2.73 12.40
CA LEU A 210 -21.68 -1.36 12.90
C LEU A 210 -21.22 -1.34 14.36
N ILE A 211 -21.80 -2.19 15.21
CA ILE A 211 -21.41 -2.34 16.61
C ILE A 211 -19.97 -2.89 16.72
N ARG A 212 -19.59 -3.85 15.87
CA ARG A 212 -18.23 -4.40 15.84
C ARG A 212 -17.20 -3.34 15.37
N GLN A 213 -17.53 -2.56 14.35
CA GLN A 213 -16.70 -1.45 13.87
C GLN A 213 -16.56 -0.35 14.92
N TYR A 214 -17.65 0.04 15.58
CA TYR A 214 -17.64 1.00 16.67
C TYR A 214 -16.80 0.50 17.85
N LYS A 215 -16.93 -0.78 18.24
CA LYS A 215 -16.10 -1.41 19.27
C LYS A 215 -14.61 -1.43 18.89
N ARG A 216 -14.27 -1.68 17.62
CA ARG A 216 -12.87 -1.66 17.13
C ARG A 216 -12.27 -0.26 17.09
N MET A 217 -13.02 0.74 16.63
CA MET A 217 -12.59 2.16 16.72
C MET A 217 -12.34 2.56 18.17
N LYS A 218 -13.21 2.11 19.09
CA LYS A 218 -13.09 2.40 20.52
C LYS A 218 -12.01 1.55 21.22
N SER A 219 -11.71 0.34 20.73
CA SER A 219 -10.69 -0.54 21.32
C SER A 219 -9.26 -0.12 20.98
N GLY A 220 -9.07 0.94 20.18
CA GLY A 220 -7.77 1.57 20.01
C GLY A 220 -6.68 0.62 19.49
N GLN A 221 -7.05 -0.34 18.64
CA GLN A 221 -6.06 -1.15 17.92
C GLN A 221 -5.30 -0.18 17.03
N LYS A 222 -4.13 0.29 17.51
CA LYS A 222 -3.28 1.23 16.79
C LYS A 222 -3.03 0.60 15.41
N SER A 223 -3.52 1.26 14.35
CA SER A 223 -3.23 0.83 12.98
C SER A 223 -1.74 0.55 12.86
N GLU A 224 -1.34 -0.57 12.26
CA GLU A 224 0.07 -0.92 12.03
C GLU A 224 0.84 0.27 11.42
N MET A 225 0.18 1.07 10.57
CA MET A 225 0.71 2.31 10.00
C MET A 225 1.08 3.36 11.06
N LYS A 226 0.27 3.51 12.11
CA LYS A 226 0.53 4.46 13.21
C LYS A 226 1.70 4.01 14.07
N GLU A 227 1.89 2.70 14.22
CA GLU A 227 3.05 2.14 14.93
C GLU A 227 4.34 2.31 14.14
N VAL A 228 4.31 1.98 12.84
CA VAL A 228 5.45 2.21 11.93
C VAL A 228 5.81 3.70 11.85
N ALA A 229 4.82 4.59 11.71
CA ALA A 229 5.05 6.03 11.68
C ALA A 229 5.63 6.54 13.01
N SER A 230 5.13 6.05 14.15
CA SER A 230 5.67 6.42 15.47
C SER A 230 7.11 5.94 15.65
N LYS A 231 7.44 4.76 15.14
CA LYS A 231 8.79 4.20 15.16
C LYS A 231 9.76 5.06 14.34
N LEU A 232 9.41 5.34 13.08
CA LEU A 232 10.21 6.19 12.18
C LEU A 232 10.42 7.59 12.77
N TYR A 233 9.36 8.18 13.33
CA TYR A 233 9.44 9.48 13.99
C TYR A 233 10.42 9.47 15.17
N LEU A 234 10.38 8.44 16.02
CA LEU A 234 11.28 8.31 17.18
C LEU A 234 12.75 8.11 16.75
N GLU A 235 13.02 7.29 15.74
CA GLU A 235 14.37 7.11 15.19
C GLU A 235 14.95 8.43 14.68
N VAL A 236 14.18 9.17 13.88
CA VAL A 236 14.62 10.47 13.34
C VAL A 236 14.78 11.52 14.44
N LEU A 237 13.87 11.56 15.41
CA LEU A 237 13.98 12.51 16.53
C LEU A 237 15.22 12.24 17.39
N ASN A 238 15.53 10.97 17.66
CA ASN A 238 16.73 10.59 18.42
C ASN A 238 18.01 10.96 17.66
N ALA A 239 18.08 10.60 16.38
CA ALA A 239 19.21 10.94 15.53
C ALA A 239 19.39 12.47 15.44
N LYS A 240 18.30 13.22 15.31
CA LYS A 240 18.35 14.68 15.28
C LYS A 240 18.95 15.26 16.56
N LYS A 241 18.44 14.85 17.74
CA LYS A 241 18.98 15.31 19.03
C LYS A 241 20.46 14.99 19.17
N ALA A 242 20.89 13.82 18.70
CA ALA A 242 22.28 13.41 18.74
C ALA A 242 23.18 14.24 17.81
N VAL A 243 22.71 14.55 16.60
CA VAL A 243 23.43 15.38 15.63
C VAL A 243 23.45 16.85 16.06
N ASP A 244 22.38 17.34 16.71
CA ASP A 244 22.32 18.71 17.21
C ASP A 244 23.41 19.01 18.25
N ASP A 245 23.77 18.03 19.08
CA ASP A 245 24.85 18.15 20.08
C ASP A 245 26.26 18.26 19.44
N ILE A 246 26.43 17.82 18.19
CA ILE A 246 27.72 17.90 17.46
C ILE A 246 28.02 19.35 17.03
N CYS A 247 26.99 20.17 16.82
CA CYS A 247 27.18 21.53 16.32
C CYS A 247 27.97 22.38 17.34
N LEU A 248 29.03 23.04 16.88
CA LEU A 248 29.93 23.87 17.73
C LEU A 248 29.36 25.27 18.05
N GLY A 249 28.19 25.61 17.51
CA GLY A 249 27.64 26.97 17.59
C GLY A 249 28.40 27.99 16.74
N GLU A 250 28.01 29.26 16.84
CA GLU A 250 28.62 30.35 16.06
C GLU A 250 30.02 30.72 16.57
N GLU A 251 30.24 30.68 17.89
CA GLU A 251 31.52 31.01 18.54
C GLU A 251 32.57 29.90 18.40
N GLY A 252 32.14 28.63 18.34
CA GLY A 252 33.04 27.48 18.19
C GLY A 252 33.47 27.19 16.74
N CYS A 253 32.91 27.89 15.75
CA CYS A 253 33.31 27.76 14.35
C CYS A 253 34.45 28.75 14.03
N SER A 254 35.60 28.24 13.60
CA SER A 254 36.82 29.03 13.33
C SER A 254 36.67 30.12 12.27
N ASP A 255 35.75 29.91 11.32
CA ASP A 255 35.29 30.91 10.35
C ASP A 255 33.78 31.09 10.53
N ALA A 256 33.27 32.30 10.31
CA ALA A 256 31.83 32.61 10.28
C ALA A 256 31.01 31.44 9.70
N CYS A 257 30.02 30.95 10.46
CA CYS A 257 29.38 29.66 10.22
C CYS A 257 28.81 29.56 8.78
N ARG A 258 29.55 28.92 7.87
CA ARG A 258 29.15 28.66 6.48
C ARG A 258 28.24 27.42 6.42
N LYS A 259 26.97 27.62 6.76
CA LYS A 259 25.90 26.60 6.81
C LYS A 259 25.89 25.68 5.57
N GLU A 260 26.01 26.24 4.37
CA GLU A 260 25.96 25.50 3.09
C GLU A 260 27.13 24.53 2.86
N LYS A 261 28.27 24.74 3.53
CA LYS A 261 29.47 23.90 3.42
C LYS A 261 29.72 23.03 4.66
N CYS A 262 28.74 22.94 5.55
CA CYS A 262 28.83 22.21 6.81
C CYS A 262 28.03 20.91 6.70
N LEU A 263 28.70 19.77 6.81
CA LEU A 263 28.08 18.45 6.68
C LEU A 263 27.09 18.22 7.83
N ILE A 264 27.43 18.63 9.05
CA ILE A 264 26.54 18.55 10.21
C ILE A 264 25.28 19.40 10.01
N TRP A 265 25.43 20.66 9.57
CA TRP A 265 24.27 21.51 9.30
C TRP A 265 23.35 20.93 8.22
N SER A 266 23.94 20.40 7.14
CA SER A 266 23.16 19.75 6.08
C SER A 266 22.37 18.54 6.60
N THR A 267 22.97 17.79 7.53
CA THR A 267 22.37 16.62 8.19
C THR A 267 21.24 17.06 9.12
N GLN A 268 21.45 18.08 9.94
CA GLN A 268 20.43 18.67 10.81
C GLN A 268 19.22 19.15 10.01
N ARG A 269 19.45 19.83 8.88
CA ARG A 269 18.38 20.33 8.00
C ARG A 269 17.51 19.19 7.46
N VAL A 270 18.15 18.09 7.02
CA VAL A 270 17.43 16.91 6.49
C VAL A 270 16.62 16.23 7.60
N LEU A 271 17.20 16.06 8.80
CA LEU A 271 16.51 15.47 9.95
C LEU A 271 15.36 16.36 10.45
N GLN A 272 15.55 17.68 10.49
CA GLN A 272 14.50 18.64 10.84
C GLN A 272 13.34 18.58 9.85
N GLU A 273 13.62 18.55 8.55
CA GLU A 273 12.59 18.42 7.52
C GLU A 273 11.81 17.10 7.67
N ALA A 274 12.49 16.00 8.01
CA ALA A 274 11.85 14.72 8.29
C ALA A 274 10.93 14.77 9.53
N VAL A 275 11.33 15.46 10.59
CA VAL A 275 10.50 15.68 11.79
C VAL A 275 9.28 16.56 11.49
N ASP A 276 9.46 17.64 10.75
CA ASP A 276 8.41 18.65 10.53
C ASP A 276 7.39 18.21 9.47
N LYS A 277 7.87 17.58 8.39
CA LYS A 277 7.04 17.22 7.23
C LYS A 277 6.70 15.73 7.16
N GLY A 278 7.29 14.89 8.01
CA GLY A 278 7.11 13.43 7.95
C GLY A 278 7.73 12.78 6.72
N VAL A 279 8.70 13.43 6.08
CA VAL A 279 9.38 12.93 4.86
C VAL A 279 10.66 12.20 5.26
N TYR A 280 10.58 10.88 5.39
CA TYR A 280 11.69 10.05 5.89
C TYR A 280 12.62 9.50 4.80
N PHE A 281 12.21 9.59 3.53
CA PHE A 281 12.97 9.09 2.38
C PHE A 281 13.23 10.23 1.41
N LYS A 282 14.50 10.53 1.11
CA LYS A 282 14.89 11.65 0.24
C LYS A 282 16.06 11.26 -0.65
N GLU A 283 15.92 11.50 -1.95
CA GLU A 283 16.98 11.28 -2.92
C GLU A 283 18.22 12.15 -2.60
N LYS A 284 19.38 11.64 -3.02
CA LYS A 284 20.69 12.22 -2.70
C LYS A 284 20.88 13.53 -3.48
N ASP A 285 20.83 14.67 -2.79
CA ASP A 285 21.33 15.94 -3.35
C ASP A 285 22.80 15.74 -3.75
N ILE A 286 23.08 15.85 -5.05
CA ILE A 286 24.40 15.70 -5.65
C ILE A 286 25.24 16.91 -5.25
N SER A 287 25.91 16.88 -4.11
CA SER A 287 27.11 17.70 -3.91
C SER A 287 27.99 17.14 -2.80
N PRO A 288 29.29 16.92 -3.04
CA PRO A 288 30.24 16.68 -1.96
C PRO A 288 30.36 17.98 -1.17
N ILE A 289 29.81 18.01 0.03
CA ILE A 289 30.17 19.05 0.98
C ILE A 289 31.61 18.74 1.40
N TYR A 290 32.58 19.43 0.80
CA TYR A 290 33.94 19.47 1.33
C TYR A 290 33.88 20.18 2.68
N ASP A 291 33.76 19.38 3.73
CA ASP A 291 33.72 19.86 5.10
C ASP A 291 35.13 19.85 5.68
N LEU A 292 35.71 21.03 5.83
CA LEU A 292 37.05 21.22 6.40
C LEU A 292 37.00 21.46 7.92
N LYS A 293 35.81 21.42 8.54
CA LYS A 293 35.67 21.69 9.97
C LYS A 293 36.21 20.53 10.81
N LYS A 294 36.81 20.88 11.94
CA LYS A 294 37.17 19.92 12.99
C LYS A 294 36.03 19.84 13.99
N TYR A 295 35.47 18.65 14.15
CA TYR A 295 34.38 18.37 15.09
C TYR A 295 34.90 17.70 16.36
N ASP A 296 34.11 17.77 17.43
CA ASP A 296 34.30 16.92 18.60
C ASP A 296 33.97 15.47 18.23
N LEU A 297 35.01 14.67 18.02
CA LEU A 297 34.88 13.29 17.56
C LEU A 297 34.16 12.41 18.58
N ASP A 298 34.21 12.72 19.88
CA ASP A 298 33.51 11.94 20.89
C ASP A 298 31.98 12.11 20.76
N LYS A 299 31.51 13.32 20.47
CA LYS A 299 30.10 13.57 20.17
C LYS A 299 29.64 12.89 18.89
N VAL A 300 30.47 12.90 17.85
CA VAL A 300 30.18 12.23 16.57
C VAL A 300 30.08 10.71 16.77
N VAL A 301 30.99 10.11 17.54
CA VAL A 301 30.95 8.68 17.89
C VAL A 301 29.70 8.36 18.71
N LYS A 302 29.33 9.22 19.67
CA LYS A 302 28.10 9.05 20.46
C LYS A 302 26.85 9.07 19.59
N ALA A 303 26.75 9.99 18.63
CA ALA A 303 25.64 10.06 17.70
C ALA A 303 25.54 8.81 16.80
N LEU A 304 26.69 8.36 16.27
CA LEU A 304 26.74 7.13 15.48
C LEU A 304 26.33 5.91 16.31
N SER A 305 26.76 5.85 17.57
CA SER A 305 26.38 4.78 18.51
C SER A 305 24.87 4.72 18.75
N LEU A 306 24.21 5.88 18.87
CA LEU A 306 22.75 5.96 19.03
C LEU A 306 22.02 5.43 17.79
N ILE A 307 22.49 5.75 16.59
CA ILE A 307 21.91 5.23 15.34
C ILE A 307 22.03 3.71 15.28
N ILE A 308 23.20 3.16 15.59
CA ILE A 308 23.41 1.70 15.60
C ILE A 308 22.54 1.02 16.65
N LYS A 309 22.35 1.66 17.81
CA LYS A 309 21.45 1.17 18.86
C LYS A 309 19.99 1.17 18.40
N ASP A 310 19.56 2.23 17.73
CA ASP A 310 18.22 2.31 17.16
C ASP A 310 18.01 1.24 16.09
N TYR A 311 18.99 0.97 15.22
CA TYR A 311 18.94 -0.19 14.31
C TYR A 311 18.76 -1.53 15.02
N LYS A 312 19.39 -1.72 16.20
CA LYS A 312 19.22 -2.96 16.97
C LYS A 312 17.84 -3.04 17.62
N LYS A 313 17.31 -1.91 18.09
CA LYS A 313 16.01 -1.83 18.78
C LYS A 313 14.84 -1.94 17.82
N TYR A 314 14.95 -1.28 16.68
CA TYR A 314 13.87 -1.05 15.73
C TYR A 314 14.05 -1.86 14.44
N GLY A 315 15.25 -2.37 14.15
CA GLY A 315 15.57 -3.03 12.88
C GLY A 315 16.13 -2.06 11.85
N VAL A 316 16.90 -2.58 10.90
CA VAL A 316 17.55 -1.78 9.86
C VAL A 316 16.62 -1.58 8.67
N GLU A 317 16.35 -0.32 8.32
CA GLU A 317 15.77 0.04 7.03
C GLU A 317 16.84 -0.03 5.94
N LYS A 318 16.58 -0.76 4.85
CA LYS A 318 17.58 -1.06 3.80
C LYS A 318 17.59 -0.01 2.69
N ASP A 319 16.58 0.85 2.62
CA ASP A 319 16.53 1.91 1.62
C ASP A 319 17.66 2.94 1.84
N LYS A 320 18.48 3.17 0.81
CA LYS A 320 19.60 4.14 0.87
C LYS A 320 19.11 5.58 1.02
N ASN A 321 17.89 5.88 0.59
CA ASN A 321 17.28 7.20 0.69
C ASN A 321 16.71 7.48 2.09
N PHE A 322 16.72 6.51 3.00
CA PHE A 322 16.26 6.71 4.37
C PHE A 322 17.20 7.70 5.10
N VAL A 323 16.62 8.73 5.71
CA VAL A 323 17.40 9.85 6.30
C VAL A 323 18.37 9.42 7.40
N ILE A 324 18.08 8.34 8.14
CA ILE A 324 19.00 7.79 9.16
C ILE A 324 20.22 7.15 8.52
N ASN A 325 20.04 6.39 7.43
CA ASN A 325 21.15 5.77 6.69
C ASN A 325 22.10 6.84 6.13
N ARG A 326 21.53 7.94 5.63
CA ARG A 326 22.30 9.12 5.19
C ARG A 326 23.00 9.81 6.34
N THR A 327 22.34 9.93 7.49
CA THR A 327 22.95 10.51 8.70
C THR A 327 24.16 9.70 9.15
N ARG A 328 24.04 8.36 9.19
CA ARG A 328 25.15 7.44 9.46
C ARG A 328 26.33 7.69 8.50
N GLU A 329 26.07 7.72 7.19
CA GLU A 329 27.11 7.97 6.16
C GLU A 329 27.81 9.33 6.35
N ASN A 330 27.08 10.37 6.73
CA ASN A 330 27.66 11.68 7.01
C ASN A 330 28.55 11.65 8.26
N LEU A 331 28.16 10.96 9.32
CA LEU A 331 28.98 10.78 10.52
C LEU A 331 30.24 9.94 10.22
N GLU A 332 30.14 8.94 9.35
CA GLU A 332 31.28 8.16 8.87
C GLU A 332 32.29 9.02 8.10
N MET A 333 31.82 9.91 7.24
CA MET A 333 32.71 10.87 6.56
C MET A 333 33.44 11.77 7.56
N VAL A 334 32.79 12.18 8.65
CA VAL A 334 33.46 12.96 9.72
C VAL A 334 34.51 12.13 10.46
N LEU A 335 34.23 10.86 10.76
CA LEU A 335 35.11 10.00 11.57
C LEU A 335 36.26 9.37 10.79
N PHE A 336 36.00 8.94 9.56
CA PHE A 336 36.92 8.09 8.77
C PHE A 336 37.34 8.72 7.44
N ASN A 337 36.75 9.87 7.07
CA ASN A 337 36.90 10.48 5.75
C ASN A 337 36.54 9.53 4.59
N LYS A 338 35.65 8.56 4.85
CA LYS A 338 35.08 7.63 3.87
C LYS A 338 33.81 7.00 4.40
N TYR A 339 33.04 6.40 3.49
CA TYR A 339 31.87 5.60 3.83
C TYR A 339 32.27 4.18 4.24
N ILE A 340 31.61 3.65 5.26
CA ILE A 340 31.80 2.27 5.71
C ILE A 340 30.73 1.38 5.08
N SER A 341 31.17 0.29 4.46
CA SER A 341 30.28 -0.69 3.83
C SER A 341 29.27 -1.24 4.84
N PHE A 342 27.99 -1.15 4.50
CA PHE A 342 26.89 -1.65 5.30
C PHE A 342 25.86 -2.34 4.41
N ASN A 343 25.70 -3.64 4.61
CA ASN A 343 24.75 -4.51 3.90
C ASN A 343 23.46 -4.75 4.71
N GLY A 344 23.25 -3.98 5.78
CA GLY A 344 22.15 -4.14 6.72
C GLY A 344 22.42 -5.09 7.89
N ASN A 345 23.61 -5.69 7.98
CA ASN A 345 24.04 -6.48 9.13
C ASN A 345 24.92 -5.63 10.07
N ILE A 346 24.48 -5.46 11.32
CA ILE A 346 25.16 -4.62 12.32
C ILE A 346 26.51 -5.20 12.73
N ASP A 347 26.64 -6.52 12.87
CA ASP A 347 27.92 -7.14 13.27
C ASP A 347 28.97 -7.01 12.16
N SER A 348 28.57 -7.20 10.90
CA SER A 348 29.42 -6.95 9.74
C SER A 348 29.85 -5.50 9.66
N TYR A 349 28.94 -4.56 9.95
CA TYR A 349 29.27 -3.15 10.01
C TYR A 349 30.29 -2.83 11.09
N LEU A 350 30.07 -3.32 12.32
CA LEU A 350 30.98 -3.11 13.44
C LEU A 350 32.36 -3.72 13.19
N TYR A 351 32.43 -4.86 12.49
CA TYR A 351 33.69 -5.44 12.03
C TYR A 351 34.43 -4.50 11.07
N ASN A 352 33.73 -3.92 10.10
CA ASN A 352 34.33 -2.95 9.18
C ASN A 352 34.80 -1.68 9.92
N VAL A 353 34.01 -1.16 10.87
CA VAL A 353 34.42 -0.02 11.70
C VAL A 353 35.67 -0.34 12.52
N LYS A 354 35.76 -1.55 13.08
CA LYS A 354 36.94 -2.02 13.83
C LYS A 354 38.19 -2.04 12.95
N ALA A 355 38.07 -2.53 11.72
CA ALA A 355 39.17 -2.57 10.77
C ALA A 355 39.71 -1.17 10.43
N GLU A 356 38.85 -0.16 10.43
CA GLU A 356 39.24 1.22 10.14
C GLU A 356 39.80 1.97 11.34
N ASN A 357 39.17 1.83 12.51
CA ASN A 357 39.64 2.47 13.73
C ASN A 357 39.16 1.71 14.97
N GLU A 358 40.07 0.95 15.58
CA GLU A 358 39.83 0.17 16.79
C GLU A 358 39.32 1.02 17.96
N ASN A 359 39.82 2.26 18.11
CA ASN A 359 39.40 3.15 19.21
C ASN A 359 37.96 3.61 19.03
N VAL A 360 37.55 3.97 17.82
CA VAL A 360 36.16 4.33 17.52
C VAL A 360 35.24 3.13 17.75
N TYR A 361 35.63 1.94 17.28
CA TYR A 361 34.89 0.70 17.54
C TYR A 361 34.66 0.45 19.04
N ARG A 362 35.70 0.60 19.87
CA ARG A 362 35.59 0.41 21.33
C ARG A 362 34.60 1.40 21.95
N LYS A 363 34.72 2.69 21.62
CA LYS A 363 33.78 3.73 22.10
C LYS A 363 32.34 3.45 21.66
N ILE A 364 32.12 2.99 20.43
CA ILE A 364 30.79 2.59 19.96
C ILE A 364 30.24 1.43 20.80
N ARG A 365 31.06 0.42 21.07
CA ARG A 365 30.68 -0.74 21.89
C ARG A 365 30.38 -0.36 23.34
N GLU A 366 31.11 0.57 23.92
CA GLU A 366 30.87 1.11 25.26
C GLU A 366 29.56 1.89 25.32
N ASN A 367 29.36 2.86 24.42
CA ASN A 367 28.13 3.66 24.34
C ASN A 367 26.87 2.82 24.10
N MET A 368 27.00 1.69 23.40
CA MET A 368 25.88 0.77 23.21
C MET A 368 25.51 -0.03 24.47
N LYS A 369 26.42 -0.16 25.45
CA LYS A 369 26.16 -0.83 26.74
C LYS A 369 25.53 0.12 27.75
N ASP A 370 25.97 1.38 27.80
CA ASP A 370 25.57 2.33 28.86
C ASP A 370 24.12 2.84 28.77
N ALA A 371 23.40 2.47 27.72
CA ALA A 371 22.05 2.97 27.47
C ALA A 371 20.97 1.87 27.56
N SER A 372 21.29 0.69 28.10
CA SER A 372 20.34 -0.42 28.32
C SER A 372 19.43 -0.20 29.52
#